data_AF-A0A544XD40-F1
#
_entry.id   AF-A0A544XD40-F1
#
_cell.length_a   1.000
_cell.length_b   1.000
_cell.length_c   1.000
_cell.angle_alpha   90.00
_cell.angle_beta   90.00
_cell.angle_gamma   90.00
#
_symmetry.space_group_name_H-M   'P 1'
#
loop_
_entity.id
_entity.type
_entity.pdbx_description
1 polymer ?
#
loop_
_entity_poly.entity_id
_entity_poly.type
_entity_poly.pdbx_seq_one_letter_code
_entity_poly.pdbx_strand_id
1 'polypeptide(L)'
;MNVDLVFQELTRALARNEAMVAIHYACESFLTANDHPAGIASIALYDLQTGDTNAFSMSDAPPTVEGNDREIHLLERFYHDVSSREDSYFLH
;
A
#
# COMPACT_ATOMS: atom_id res chain seq x y z
N MET A 1 -19.49 -10.73 0.13
CA MET A 1 -19.09 -9.83 1.23
C MET A 1 -20.14 -8.73 1.33
N ASN A 2 -20.74 -8.50 2.49
CA ASN A 2 -21.77 -7.49 2.66
C ASN A 2 -21.10 -6.14 2.93
N VAL A 3 -21.22 -5.19 1.99
CA VAL A 3 -20.55 -3.87 2.04
C VAL A 3 -20.95 -3.10 3.31
N ASP A 4 -22.21 -3.22 3.74
CA ASP A 4 -22.71 -2.54 4.93
C ASP A 4 -22.01 -3.03 6.21
N LEU A 5 -21.66 -4.31 6.27
CA LEU A 5 -20.96 -4.90 7.42
C LEU A 5 -19.53 -4.36 7.52
N VAL A 6 -18.81 -4.29 6.40
CA VAL A 6 -17.44 -3.75 6.33
C VAL A 6 -17.44 -2.28 6.75
N PHE A 7 -18.37 -1.48 6.26
CA PHE A 7 -18.46 -0.06 6.63
C PHE A 7 -18.76 0.14 8.12
N GLN A 8 -19.63 -0.69 8.70
CA GLN A 8 -19.90 -0.68 10.14
C GLN A 8 -18.67 -1.07 10.97
N GLU A 9 -17.89 -2.05 10.52
CA GLU A 9 -16.65 -2.46 11.20
C GLU A 9 -15.61 -1.34 11.18
N LEU A 10 -15.39 -0.69 10.03
CA LEU A 10 -14.49 0.46 9.91
C LEU A 10 -14.93 1.64 10.78
N THR A 11 -16.24 1.91 10.83
CA THR A 11 -16.79 2.98 11.68
C THR A 11 -16.56 2.67 13.17
N ARG A 12 -16.66 1.41 13.59
CA ARG A 12 -16.36 0.99 14.97
C ARG A 12 -14.87 1.08 15.27
N ALA A 13 -14.00 0.65 14.35
CA ALA A 13 -12.55 0.74 14.49
C ALA A 13 -12.13 2.21 14.72
N LEU A 14 -12.68 3.13 13.91
CA LEU A 14 -12.48 4.57 14.07
C LEU A 14 -12.96 5.07 15.45
N ALA A 15 -14.17 4.67 15.86
CA ALA A 15 -14.74 5.09 17.15
C ALA A 15 -13.95 4.56 18.37
N ARG A 16 -13.22 3.46 18.20
CA ARG A 16 -12.40 2.83 19.25
C ARG A 16 -10.94 3.24 19.20
N ASN A 17 -10.55 4.09 18.25
CA ASN A 17 -9.15 4.44 18.02
C ASN A 17 -8.30 3.16 17.81
N GLU A 18 -8.82 2.21 17.04
CA GLU A 18 -8.09 1.03 16.54
C GLU A 18 -7.19 1.45 15.37
N ALA A 19 -6.03 0.81 15.20
CA ALA A 19 -5.04 1.20 14.21
C ALA A 19 -5.59 1.05 12.80
N MET A 20 -5.53 2.12 11.99
CA MET A 20 -6.05 2.14 10.63
C MET A 20 -5.03 2.75 9.69
N VAL A 21 -4.76 2.07 8.57
CA VAL A 21 -3.76 2.48 7.59
C VAL A 21 -4.40 2.54 6.20
N ALA A 22 -4.35 3.69 5.56
CA ALA A 22 -4.72 3.83 4.15
C ALA A 22 -3.53 3.50 3.24
N ILE A 23 -3.78 2.69 2.22
CA ILE A 23 -2.82 2.30 1.20
C ILE A 23 -3.16 3.06 -0.08
N HIS A 24 -2.21 3.85 -0.56
CA HIS A 24 -2.32 4.58 -1.82
C HIS A 24 -1.31 4.05 -2.82
N TYR A 25 -1.78 3.62 -3.99
CA TYR A 25 -0.92 3.16 -5.08
C TYR A 25 -0.90 4.18 -6.24
N ALA A 26 0.28 4.39 -6.81
CA ALA A 26 0.45 5.10 -8.07
C ALA A 26 1.02 4.11 -9.10
N CYS A 27 0.39 4.05 -10.27
CA CYS A 27 0.84 3.19 -11.35
C CYS A 27 1.85 3.92 -12.25
N GLU A 28 2.65 3.13 -12.95
CA GLU A 28 3.38 3.58 -14.13
C GLU A 28 2.42 4.04 -15.23
N SER A 29 2.96 4.61 -16.31
CA SER A 29 2.16 5.13 -17.42
C SER A 29 1.27 4.05 -18.04
N PHE A 30 -0.02 4.33 -18.20
CA PHE A 30 -0.91 3.46 -18.97
C PHE A 30 -0.48 3.29 -20.44
N LEU A 31 0.37 4.17 -20.96
CA LEU A 31 0.92 4.04 -22.31
C LEU A 31 1.83 2.82 -22.46
N THR A 32 2.41 2.31 -21.37
CA THR A 32 3.27 1.11 -21.38
C THR A 32 2.52 -0.17 -21.02
N ALA A 33 1.25 -0.07 -20.60
CA ALA A 33 0.43 -1.17 -20.08
C ALA A 33 -0.28 -1.99 -21.17
N ASN A 34 0.42 -2.34 -22.24
CA ASN A 34 -0.13 -2.85 -23.51
C ASN A 34 -1.08 -4.08 -23.33
N ASP A 35 -0.56 -5.31 -23.29
CA ASP A 35 -1.33 -6.54 -23.00
C ASP A 35 -1.20 -6.96 -21.52
N HIS A 36 -0.60 -6.11 -20.68
CA HIS A 36 -0.37 -6.36 -19.26
C HIS A 36 -0.74 -5.13 -18.43
N PRO A 37 -1.19 -5.29 -17.17
CA PRO A 37 -1.44 -4.15 -16.30
C PRO A 37 -0.20 -3.24 -16.18
N ALA A 38 -0.42 -1.95 -15.93
CA ALA A 38 0.64 -1.02 -15.59
C ALA A 38 1.33 -1.48 -14.30
N GLY A 39 2.66 -1.43 -14.26
CA GLY A 39 3.42 -1.68 -13.04
C GLY A 39 3.11 -0.65 -11.96
N ILE A 40 3.46 -0.96 -10.72
CA ILE A 40 3.32 -0.06 -9.57
C ILE A 40 4.56 0.83 -9.49
N ALA A 41 4.37 2.15 -9.63
CA ALA A 41 5.46 3.12 -9.51
C ALA A 41 5.81 3.41 -8.05
N SER A 42 4.79 3.56 -7.20
CA SER A 42 4.96 3.79 -5.77
C SER A 42 3.74 3.34 -4.96
N ILE A 43 3.96 3.04 -3.68
CA ILE A 43 2.94 2.76 -2.68
C ILE A 43 3.20 3.64 -1.46
N ALA A 44 2.16 4.26 -0.91
CA ALA A 44 2.21 4.97 0.36
C ALA A 44 1.26 4.34 1.38
N LEU A 45 1.74 4.23 2.62
CA LEU A 45 0.97 3.91 3.81
C LEU A 45 0.75 5.20 4.59
N TYR A 46 -0.51 5.57 4.80
CA TYR A 46 -0.89 6.70 5.64
C TYR A 46 -1.56 6.16 6.91
N ASP A 47 -0.97 6.42 8.07
CA ASP A 47 -1.53 6.05 9.36
C ASP A 47 -2.59 7.09 9.77
N LEU A 48 -3.86 6.67 9.88
CA LEU A 48 -4.96 7.57 10.19
C LEU A 48 -4.94 8.05 11.64
N GLN A 49 -4.20 7.39 12.53
CA GLN A 49 -4.12 7.77 13.94
C GLN A 49 -3.02 8.80 14.17
N THR A 50 -1.82 8.51 13.65
CA THR A 50 -0.65 9.36 13.88
C THR A 50 -0.49 10.44 12.82
N GLY A 51 -1.09 10.26 11.65
CA GLY A 51 -0.86 11.09 10.47
C GLY A 51 0.48 10.82 9.78
N ASP A 52 1.22 9.79 10.22
CA ASP A 52 2.50 9.43 9.62
C ASP A 52 2.29 8.85 8.22
N THR A 53 3.24 9.14 7.34
CA THR A 53 3.28 8.59 5.99
C THR A 53 4.59 7.83 5.79
N ASN A 54 4.48 6.56 5.38
CA ASN A 54 5.62 5.79 4.88
C ASN A 54 5.41 5.52 3.39
N ALA A 55 6.44 5.68 2.56
CA ALA A 55 6.32 5.52 1.12
C ALA A 55 7.43 4.61 0.57
N PHE A 56 7.06 3.84 -0.45
CA PHE A 56 7.90 2.90 -1.16
C PHE A 56 7.84 3.25 -2.65
N SER A 57 9.00 3.43 -3.27
CA SER A 57 9.09 3.78 -4.69
C SER A 57 10.04 2.83 -5.41
N MET A 58 9.80 2.56 -6.69
CA MET A 58 10.75 1.82 -7.52
C MET A 58 12.10 2.55 -7.62
N SER A 59 12.11 3.87 -7.43
CA SER A 59 13.33 4.68 -7.37
C SER A 59 14.23 4.31 -6.19
N ASP A 60 13.69 3.68 -5.15
CA ASP A 60 14.45 3.32 -3.95
C ASP A 60 15.28 2.05 -4.13
N ALA A 61 15.01 1.28 -5.20
CA ALA A 61 15.75 0.06 -5.48
C ALA A 61 17.24 0.39 -5.71
N PRO A 62 18.17 -0.40 -5.12
CA PRO A 62 19.59 -0.16 -5.28
C PRO A 62 20.00 -0.35 -6.76
N PRO A 63 21.13 0.23 -7.20
CA PRO A 63 21.56 0.17 -8.60
C PRO A 63 21.78 -1.26 -9.15
N THR A 64 21.91 -2.25 -8.27
CA THR A 64 22.07 -3.67 -8.62
C THR A 64 20.75 -4.36 -8.98
N VAL A 65 19.60 -3.71 -8.76
CA VAL A 65 18.27 -4.23 -9.07
C VAL A 65 17.75 -3.52 -10.32
N GLU A 66 17.49 -4.29 -11.38
CA GLU A 66 17.19 -3.76 -12.71
C GLU A 66 15.81 -4.19 -13.20
N GLY A 67 15.24 -3.41 -14.11
CA GLY A 67 13.97 -3.73 -14.77
C GLY A 67 12.82 -4.03 -13.80
N ASN A 68 12.09 -5.12 -14.07
CA ASN A 68 10.92 -5.54 -13.30
C ASN A 68 11.25 -5.96 -11.85
N ASP A 69 12.51 -6.31 -11.56
CA ASP A 69 12.92 -6.67 -10.20
C ASP A 69 12.84 -5.47 -9.24
N ARG A 70 12.79 -4.24 -9.76
CA ARG A 70 12.58 -3.02 -8.95
C ARG A 70 11.17 -2.96 -8.36
N GLU A 71 10.17 -3.43 -9.11
CA GLU A 71 8.79 -3.53 -8.61
C GLU A 71 8.69 -4.62 -7.54
N ILE A 72 9.35 -5.77 -7.75
CA ILE A 72 9.44 -6.83 -6.73
C ILE A 72 10.10 -6.29 -5.46
N HIS A 73 11.21 -5.56 -5.58
CA HIS A 73 11.90 -4.96 -4.44
C HIS A 73 11.03 -3.97 -3.66
N LEU A 74 10.24 -3.15 -4.37
CA LEU A 74 9.23 -2.27 -3.76
C LEU A 74 8.21 -3.10 -2.97
N LEU A 75 7.65 -4.14 -3.59
CA LEU A 75 6.63 -4.98 -2.97
C LEU A 75 7.16 -5.71 -1.73
N GLU A 76 8.39 -6.22 -1.76
CA GLU A 76 9.02 -6.84 -0.60
C GLU A 76 9.09 -5.89 0.60
N ARG A 77 9.55 -4.65 0.38
CA ARG A 77 9.62 -3.64 1.44
C ARG A 77 8.24 -3.25 1.96
N PHE A 78 7.28 -3.07 1.06
CA PHE A 78 5.90 -2.77 1.42
C PHE A 78 5.28 -3.90 2.26
N TYR A 79 5.37 -5.15 1.81
CA TYR A 79 4.80 -6.29 2.54
C TYR A 79 5.53 -6.54 3.86
N HIS A 80 6.82 -6.23 3.95
CA HIS A 80 7.54 -6.27 5.22
C HIS A 80 6.94 -5.27 6.23
N ASP A 81 6.70 -4.02 5.83
CA ASP A 81 6.07 -3.02 6.71
C ASP A 81 4.64 -3.42 7.09
N VAL A 82 3.82 -3.86 6.12
CA VAL A 82 2.46 -4.33 6.36
C VAL A 82 2.44 -5.52 7.32
N SER A 83 3.35 -6.47 7.17
CA SER A 83 3.43 -7.65 8.05
C SER A 83 3.79 -7.30 9.50
N SER A 84 4.43 -6.15 9.73
CA SER A 84 4.76 -5.68 11.08
C SER A 84 3.57 -5.03 11.81
N ARG A 85 2.43 -4.86 11.14
CA ARG A 85 1.23 -4.17 11.61
C ARG A 85 0.06 -5.16 11.80
N GLU A 86 0.28 -6.20 12.60
CA GLU A 86 -0.63 -7.35 12.77
C GLU A 86 -2.08 -6.99 13.17
N ASP A 87 -2.29 -5.83 13.81
CA ASP A 87 -3.61 -5.37 14.31
C ASP A 87 -4.18 -4.15 13.55
N SER A 88 -3.57 -3.74 12.44
CA SER A 88 -4.05 -2.60 11.66
C SER A 88 -5.13 -3.00 10.65
N TYR A 89 -6.19 -2.19 10.56
CA TYR A 89 -7.13 -2.26 9.45
C TYR A 89 -6.53 -1.55 8.24
N PHE A 90 -6.44 -2.25 7.12
CA PHE A 90 -5.96 -1.69 5.87
C PHE A 90 -7.13 -1.22 5.01
N LEU A 91 -7.04 0.02 4.54
CA LEU A 91 -7.97 0.64 3.62
C LEU A 91 -7.29 0.78 2.26
N HIS A 92 -7.97 0.39 1.19
CA HIS A 92 -7.48 0.48 -0.19
C HIS A 92 -8.40 1.37 -1.03
#